data_AF-A0A8T6QIQ2-F1
#
_entry.id   AF-A0A8T6QIQ2-F1
#
_cell.length_a   1.000
_cell.length_b   1.000
_cell.length_c   1.000
_cell.angle_alpha   90.00
_cell.angle_beta   90.00
_cell.angle_gamma   90.00
#
_symmetry.space_group_name_H-M   'P 1'
#
loop_
_entity.id
_entity.type
_entity.pdbx_description
1 polymer ?
#
loop_
_entity_poly.entity_id
_entity_poly.type
_entity_poly.pdbx_seq_one_letter_code
_entity_poly.pdbx_strand_id
1 'polypeptide(L)'
;LTGRSRHFFVLAPNLTIYEKLKMDFLPGSPKYVFQGIPELAQTPPVLITGDDYQEGRGVRLDYAIAESKTGDLFGGETAPHINIFNISKINALENAKGAAKSKVAKIRRIQEYVGESYFSYLANLPDLVILMDEAHRYYASAGAQALNDLNPVLGIELTATPKTVGANPRDFKNIIYHYPLSRALKDGYVKIPAVATRKD
;
A
#
# COMPACT_ATOMS: atom_id res chain seq x y z
N LEU A 1 2.92 21.59 -10.55
CA LEU A 1 2.93 20.12 -10.50
C LEU A 1 4.30 19.65 -10.96
N THR A 2 5.13 19.12 -10.05
CA THR A 2 6.50 18.65 -10.33
C THR A 2 6.54 17.34 -11.14
N GLY A 3 5.38 16.79 -11.52
CA GLY A 3 5.25 15.51 -12.22
C GLY A 3 5.55 14.28 -11.36
N ARG A 4 5.75 14.45 -10.04
CA ARG A 4 6.09 13.39 -9.09
C ARG A 4 4.94 13.18 -8.11
N SER A 5 4.48 11.94 -7.97
CA SER A 5 3.54 11.57 -6.92
C SER A 5 4.20 11.63 -5.55
N ARG A 6 3.47 12.16 -4.57
CA ARG A 6 3.84 12.15 -3.14
C ARG A 6 2.99 11.18 -2.33
N HIS A 7 1.81 10.80 -2.83
CA HIS A 7 0.88 9.94 -2.11
C HIS A 7 0.95 8.50 -2.60
N PHE A 8 1.36 7.60 -1.71
CA PHE A 8 1.49 6.18 -2.00
C PHE A 8 0.63 5.36 -1.06
N PHE A 9 -0.03 4.34 -1.59
CA PHE A 9 -0.85 3.40 -0.85
C PHE A 9 -0.33 1.98 -1.08
N VAL A 10 0.21 1.37 -0.03
CA VAL A 10 0.79 0.02 -0.06
C VAL A 10 -0.21 -0.96 0.52
N LEU A 11 -0.66 -1.88 -0.31
CA LEU A 11 -1.64 -2.89 0.06
C LEU A 11 -0.98 -4.21 0.43
N ALA A 12 -1.17 -4.63 1.68
CA ALA A 12 -0.70 -5.90 2.20
C ALA A 12 -1.76 -7.01 2.05
N PRO A 13 -1.39 -8.19 1.53
CA PRO A 13 -2.34 -9.28 1.26
C PRO A 13 -2.84 -9.98 2.54
N ASN A 14 -2.05 -9.95 3.61
CA ASN A 14 -2.39 -10.57 4.90
C ASN A 14 -1.73 -9.81 6.06
N LEU A 15 -2.12 -10.15 7.29
CA LEU A 15 -1.64 -9.47 8.50
C LEU A 15 -0.13 -9.64 8.71
N THR A 16 0.40 -10.83 8.41
CA THR A 16 1.83 -11.11 8.56
C THR A 16 2.68 -10.21 7.66
N ILE A 17 2.27 -10.01 6.41
CA ILE A 17 2.95 -9.10 5.49
C ILE A 17 2.73 -7.65 5.90
N TYR A 18 1.54 -7.29 6.38
CA TYR A 18 1.26 -5.95 6.90
C TYR A 18 2.21 -5.55 8.05
N GLU A 19 2.40 -6.40 9.06
CA GLU A 19 3.31 -6.10 10.17
C GLU A 19 4.77 -6.05 9.72
N LYS A 20 5.17 -6.91 8.76
CA LYS A 20 6.51 -6.83 8.15
C LYS A 20 6.72 -5.50 7.43
N LEU A 21 5.79 -5.09 6.57
CA LEU A 21 5.86 -3.82 5.86
C LEU A 21 5.92 -2.64 6.83
N LYS A 22 5.15 -2.64 7.92
CA LYS A 22 5.29 -1.60 8.95
C LYS A 22 6.72 -1.52 9.49
N MET A 23 7.33 -2.65 9.84
CA MET A 23 8.72 -2.67 10.32
C MET A 23 9.73 -2.26 9.25
N ASP A 24 9.55 -2.73 8.00
CA ASP A 24 10.46 -2.46 6.90
C ASP A 24 10.45 -0.96 6.50
N PHE A 25 9.39 -0.22 6.82
CA PHE A 25 9.31 1.23 6.61
C PHE A 25 9.73 2.07 7.83
N LEU A 26 10.12 1.45 8.95
CA LEU A 26 10.61 2.17 10.13
C LEU A 26 12.13 2.38 10.06
N PRO A 27 12.61 3.63 10.25
CA PRO A 27 14.04 3.89 10.41
C PRO A 27 14.64 3.06 11.55
N GLY A 28 15.80 2.45 11.30
CA GLY A 28 16.47 1.56 12.27
C GLY A 28 16.13 0.08 12.12
N SER A 29 15.15 -0.27 11.28
CA SER A 29 14.97 -1.67 10.85
C SER A 29 16.19 -2.14 10.03
N PRO A 30 16.73 -3.34 10.26
CA PRO A 30 17.74 -3.95 9.39
C PRO A 30 17.29 -4.13 7.93
N LYS A 31 15.98 -4.03 7.69
CA LYS A 31 15.36 -4.15 6.37
C LYS A 31 14.72 -2.85 5.90
N TYR A 32 15.23 -1.71 6.40
CA TYR A 32 14.67 -0.42 6.06
C TYR A 32 14.66 -0.19 4.54
N VAL A 33 13.47 0.00 3.96
CA VAL A 33 13.28 0.00 2.51
C VAL A 33 13.96 1.17 1.78
N PHE A 34 14.22 2.27 2.49
CA PHE A 34 14.86 3.46 1.91
C PHE A 34 16.35 3.57 2.28
N GLN A 35 16.95 2.47 2.72
CA GLN A 35 18.39 2.42 2.97
C GLN A 35 19.16 2.78 1.69
N GLY A 36 20.06 3.77 1.80
CA GLY A 36 20.89 4.23 0.69
C GLY A 36 20.24 5.29 -0.21
N ILE A 37 19.10 5.87 0.18
CA ILE A 37 18.46 7.00 -0.53
C ILE A 37 18.64 8.29 0.30
N PRO A 38 19.65 9.13 -0.02
CA PRO A 38 19.98 10.32 0.79
C PRO A 38 18.83 11.32 0.92
N GLU A 39 18.02 11.46 -0.11
CA GLU A 39 16.89 12.39 -0.16
C GLU A 39 15.85 12.04 0.92
N LEU A 40 15.62 10.75 1.16
CA LEU A 40 14.68 10.26 2.17
C LEU A 40 15.28 10.21 3.57
N ALA A 41 16.60 10.37 3.70
CA ALA A 41 17.23 10.57 5.01
C ALA A 41 17.02 12.00 5.52
N GLN A 42 17.02 12.99 4.62
CA GLN A 42 16.76 14.40 4.94
C GLN A 42 15.25 14.67 5.10
N THR A 43 14.45 14.04 4.25
CA THR A 43 13.00 14.20 4.20
C THR A 43 12.33 12.83 4.39
N PRO A 44 12.27 12.31 5.62
CA PRO A 44 11.71 11.00 5.87
C PRO A 44 10.23 10.95 5.50
N PRO A 45 9.75 9.80 4.98
CA PRO A 45 8.36 9.65 4.60
C PRO A 45 7.43 9.73 5.82
N VAL A 46 6.24 10.29 5.60
CA VAL A 46 5.16 10.24 6.57
C VAL A 46 4.52 8.86 6.46
N LEU A 47 4.67 8.05 7.50
CA LEU A 47 4.04 6.73 7.58
C LEU A 47 2.64 6.86 8.19
N ILE A 48 1.64 6.37 7.48
CA ILE A 48 0.27 6.21 7.96
C ILE A 48 -0.12 4.74 7.80
N THR A 49 -0.73 4.17 8.83
CA THR A 49 -1.10 2.76 8.88
C THR A 49 -2.58 2.59 9.16
N GLY A 50 -3.08 1.37 8.97
CA GLY A 50 -4.42 1.00 9.41
C GLY A 50 -4.62 1.04 10.94
N ASP A 51 -3.61 1.40 11.73
CA ASP A 51 -3.69 1.53 13.19
C ASP A 51 -3.84 3.00 13.63
N ASP A 52 -3.24 3.94 12.91
CA ASP A 52 -3.13 5.37 13.29
C ASP A 52 -3.72 6.35 12.27
N TYR A 53 -4.28 5.88 11.15
CA TYR A 53 -4.92 6.76 10.14
C TYR A 53 -5.99 7.70 10.70
N GLN A 54 -6.66 7.30 11.79
CA GLN A 54 -7.70 8.10 12.44
C GLN A 54 -7.14 9.34 13.15
N GLU A 55 -5.83 9.37 13.40
CA GLU A 55 -5.16 10.54 13.94
C GLU A 55 -5.11 11.68 12.91
N GLY A 56 -5.43 11.46 11.63
CA GLY A 56 -5.50 12.52 10.62
C GLY A 56 -4.16 13.17 10.28
N ARG A 57 -3.04 12.49 10.54
CA ARG A 57 -1.69 13.04 10.36
C ARG A 57 -1.39 13.40 8.91
N GLY A 58 -1.68 12.49 7.97
CA GLY A 58 -1.50 12.76 6.53
C GLY A 58 -2.36 13.94 6.06
N VAL A 59 -3.63 13.94 6.45
CA VAL A 59 -4.61 14.99 6.11
C VAL A 59 -4.16 16.37 6.61
N ARG A 60 -3.76 16.48 7.88
CA ARG A 60 -3.29 17.74 8.45
C ARG A 60 -2.03 18.27 7.76
N LEU A 61 -1.10 17.39 7.40
CA LEU A 61 0.11 17.82 6.72
C LEU A 61 -0.21 18.37 5.33
N ASP A 62 -1.12 17.75 4.58
CA ASP A 62 -1.52 18.28 3.26
C ASP A 62 -2.29 19.60 3.35
N TYR A 63 -3.20 19.77 4.32
CA TYR A 63 -3.89 21.04 4.51
C TYR A 63 -2.96 22.14 5.05
N ALA A 64 -2.05 21.81 5.97
CA ALA A 64 -1.05 22.75 6.45
C ALA A 64 -0.15 23.26 5.32
N ILE A 65 0.25 22.37 4.39
CA ILE A 65 0.99 22.76 3.18
C ILE A 65 0.18 23.71 2.29
N ALA A 66 -1.15 23.54 2.21
CA ALA A 66 -2.01 24.44 1.45
C ALA A 66 -2.11 25.84 2.09
N GLU A 67 -2.10 25.93 3.43
CA GLU A 67 -2.20 27.18 4.18
C GLU A 67 -0.86 27.90 4.41
N SER A 68 0.26 27.17 4.56
CA SER A 68 1.58 27.76 4.83
C SER A 68 2.38 28.02 3.55
N LYS A 69 2.18 29.19 2.93
CA LYS A 69 3.08 29.75 1.89
C LYS A 69 4.24 30.58 2.46
N THR A 70 4.61 30.38 3.72
CA THR A 70 5.68 31.14 4.40
C THR A 70 6.63 30.21 5.16
N GLY A 71 7.59 29.65 4.44
CA GLY A 71 9.01 29.94 4.67
C GLY A 71 9.77 29.32 5.85
N ASP A 72 9.20 28.46 6.69
CA ASP A 72 9.97 27.92 7.84
C ASP A 72 9.66 26.44 8.25
N LEU A 73 9.06 25.63 7.36
CA LEU A 73 8.70 24.21 7.63
C LEU A 73 9.15 23.23 6.51
N PHE A 74 10.27 23.54 5.85
CA PHE A 74 10.72 22.92 4.59
C PHE A 74 10.95 21.39 4.59
N GLY A 75 10.96 20.71 5.74
CA GLY A 75 11.13 19.24 5.81
C GLY A 75 9.84 18.44 5.58
N GLY A 76 8.67 19.00 5.89
CA GLY A 76 7.38 18.30 5.73
C GLY A 76 6.73 18.52 4.37
N GLU A 77 7.09 19.62 3.68
CA GLU A 77 6.39 20.10 2.49
C GLU A 77 6.50 19.18 1.27
N THR A 78 7.51 18.30 1.22
CA THR A 78 7.75 17.38 0.09
C THR A 78 7.87 15.91 0.49
N ALA A 79 7.62 15.57 1.75
CA ALA A 79 7.77 14.20 2.23
C ALA A 79 6.75 13.26 1.55
N PRO A 80 7.18 12.07 1.08
CA PRO A 80 6.23 11.07 0.59
C PRO A 80 5.31 10.60 1.71
N HIS A 81 4.01 10.51 1.43
CA HIS A 81 3.01 9.94 2.33
C HIS A 81 2.84 8.46 1.97
N ILE A 82 3.25 7.57 2.87
CA ILE A 82 3.15 6.13 2.68
C ILE A 82 2.01 5.59 3.55
N ASN A 83 0.94 5.16 2.90
CA ASN A 83 -0.25 4.59 3.50
C ASN A 83 -0.17 3.07 3.44
N ILE A 84 0.12 2.40 4.56
CA ILE A 84 0.20 0.93 4.60
C ILE A 84 -1.10 0.37 5.17
N PHE A 85 -1.81 -0.43 4.38
CA PHE A 85 -3.09 -1.01 4.79
C PHE A 85 -3.19 -2.48 4.41
N ASN A 86 -3.86 -3.25 5.25
CA ASN A 86 -4.26 -4.61 4.92
C ASN A 86 -5.64 -4.60 4.24
N ILE A 87 -5.85 -5.43 3.22
CA ILE A 87 -7.12 -5.51 2.48
C ILE A 87 -8.32 -5.84 3.37
N SER A 88 -8.14 -6.66 4.41
CA SER A 88 -9.19 -7.00 5.37
C SER A 88 -9.63 -5.79 6.19
N LYS A 89 -8.75 -4.81 6.43
CA LYS A 89 -9.10 -3.55 7.10
C LYS A 89 -9.89 -2.59 6.20
N ILE A 90 -9.64 -2.61 4.89
CA ILE A 90 -10.41 -1.81 3.91
C ILE A 90 -11.87 -2.25 3.87
N ASN A 91 -12.11 -3.56 4.02
CA ASN A 91 -13.44 -4.16 4.04
C ASN A 91 -13.98 -4.36 5.47
N ALA A 92 -13.26 -3.96 6.51
CA ALA A 92 -13.66 -4.23 7.89
C ALA A 92 -14.92 -3.45 8.24
N LEU A 93 -16.04 -4.16 8.30
CA LEU A 93 -17.33 -3.68 8.83
C LEU A 93 -17.36 -3.72 10.37
N GLU A 94 -16.37 -4.35 11.00
CA GLU A 94 -16.34 -4.60 12.44
C GLU A 94 -15.92 -3.37 13.25
N ASN A 95 -16.54 -3.23 14.41
CA ASN A 95 -16.21 -2.24 15.43
C ASN A 95 -15.44 -2.93 16.58
N ALA A 96 -14.90 -2.13 17.52
CA ALA A 96 -14.32 -2.67 18.75
C ALA A 96 -15.26 -3.71 19.41
N LYS A 97 -14.70 -4.75 20.06
CA LYS A 97 -15.48 -5.83 20.67
C LYS A 97 -16.58 -5.25 21.57
N GLY A 98 -17.84 -5.50 21.22
CA GLY A 98 -19.03 -5.04 21.96
C GLY A 98 -19.86 -3.94 21.27
N ALA A 99 -19.37 -3.32 20.20
CA ALA A 99 -20.13 -2.31 19.44
C ALA A 99 -20.91 -2.94 18.27
N ALA A 100 -22.09 -2.38 17.96
CA ALA A 100 -22.95 -2.86 16.87
C ALA A 100 -22.19 -2.91 15.54
N LYS A 101 -22.31 -4.01 14.79
CA LYS A 101 -21.69 -4.15 13.45
C LYS A 101 -22.22 -3.04 12.55
N SER A 102 -21.31 -2.25 11.97
CA SER A 102 -21.71 -1.18 11.04
C SER A 102 -21.83 -1.75 9.62
N LYS A 103 -22.78 -1.22 8.85
CA LYS A 103 -22.95 -1.58 7.43
C LYS A 103 -21.91 -0.94 6.50
N VAL A 104 -21.08 -0.03 7.03
CA VAL A 104 -20.06 0.72 6.29
C VAL A 104 -18.67 0.37 6.81
N ALA A 105 -17.73 0.14 5.88
CA ALA A 105 -16.36 -0.21 6.22
C ALA A 105 -15.66 0.90 7.01
N LYS A 106 -14.79 0.53 7.97
CA LYS A 106 -14.19 1.45 8.95
C LYS A 106 -13.45 2.64 8.30
N ILE A 107 -12.79 2.42 7.16
CA ILE A 107 -12.07 3.48 6.43
C ILE A 107 -13.00 4.46 5.70
N ARG A 108 -14.23 4.03 5.36
CA ARG A 108 -15.25 4.82 4.67
C ARG A 108 -16.15 5.62 5.63
N ARG A 109 -15.95 5.50 6.94
CA ARG A 109 -16.75 6.23 7.92
C ARG A 109 -16.22 7.65 8.06
N ILE A 110 -17.15 8.60 8.08
CA ILE A 110 -16.87 10.01 8.36
C ILE A 110 -16.35 10.10 9.79
N GLN A 111 -15.26 10.83 9.99
CA GLN A 111 -14.69 11.07 11.30
C GLN A 111 -14.92 12.53 11.70
N GLU A 112 -15.48 12.76 12.88
CA GLU A 112 -15.86 14.10 13.37
C GLU A 112 -14.70 15.12 13.37
N TYR A 113 -13.47 14.64 13.54
CA TYR A 113 -12.26 15.48 13.58
C TYR A 113 -11.69 15.85 12.19
N VAL A 114 -12.11 15.14 11.13
CA VAL A 114 -11.58 15.29 9.77
C VAL A 114 -12.64 15.87 8.81
N GLY A 115 -13.92 15.81 9.17
CA GLY A 115 -15.03 16.28 8.32
C GLY A 115 -15.35 15.37 7.12
N GLU A 116 -14.40 14.54 6.69
CA GLU A 116 -14.55 13.51 5.64
C GLU A 116 -13.97 12.15 6.09
N SER A 117 -14.33 11.07 5.39
CA SER A 117 -13.72 9.75 5.65
C SER A 117 -12.29 9.72 5.12
N TYR A 118 -11.37 9.00 5.77
CA TYR A 118 -9.99 8.86 5.28
C TYR A 118 -9.93 8.26 3.87
N PHE A 119 -10.89 7.37 3.55
CA PHE A 119 -11.07 6.86 2.20
C PHE A 119 -11.40 7.97 1.20
N SER A 120 -12.31 8.88 1.55
CA SER A 120 -12.69 10.02 0.71
C SER A 120 -11.52 10.96 0.48
N TYR A 121 -10.74 11.25 1.53
CA TYR A 121 -9.49 12.00 1.40
C TYR A 121 -8.56 11.33 0.37
N LEU A 122 -8.25 10.03 0.54
CA LEU A 122 -7.38 9.31 -0.39
C LEU A 122 -7.92 9.32 -1.83
N ALA A 123 -9.22 9.08 -2.02
CA ALA A 123 -9.84 9.02 -3.34
C ALA A 123 -9.85 10.38 -4.08
N ASN A 124 -9.74 11.48 -3.34
CA ASN A 124 -9.67 12.83 -3.89
C ASN A 124 -8.22 13.31 -4.15
N LEU A 125 -7.20 12.53 -3.79
CA LEU A 125 -5.81 12.89 -4.04
C LEU A 125 -5.48 12.76 -5.55
N PRO A 126 -5.03 13.84 -6.22
CA PRO A 126 -4.84 13.84 -7.67
C PRO A 126 -3.65 13.01 -8.16
N ASP A 127 -2.77 12.57 -7.26
CA ASP A 127 -1.51 11.89 -7.57
C ASP A 127 -1.33 10.58 -6.81
N LEU A 128 -2.43 10.00 -6.28
CA LEU A 128 -2.40 8.74 -5.52
C LEU A 128 -1.88 7.57 -6.37
N VAL A 129 -0.79 6.95 -5.92
CA VAL A 129 -0.25 5.72 -6.49
C VAL A 129 -0.54 4.55 -5.57
N ILE A 130 -1.03 3.44 -6.11
CA ILE A 130 -1.26 2.20 -5.36
C ILE A 130 -0.19 1.17 -5.71
N LEU A 131 0.39 0.54 -4.69
CA LEU A 131 1.33 -0.57 -4.77
C LEU A 131 0.64 -1.82 -4.21
N MET A 132 0.50 -2.85 -5.03
CA MET A 132 -0.21 -4.09 -4.68
C MET A 132 0.74 -5.26 -4.71
N ASP A 133 1.01 -5.85 -3.55
CA ASP A 133 1.72 -7.12 -3.45
C ASP A 133 0.73 -8.28 -3.54
N GLU A 134 1.11 -9.31 -4.31
CA GLU A 134 0.27 -10.45 -4.69
C GLU A 134 -1.05 -10.04 -5.36
N ALA A 135 -0.94 -9.19 -6.38
CA ALA A 135 -2.08 -8.54 -7.03
C ALA A 135 -3.20 -9.50 -7.48
N HIS A 136 -2.87 -10.73 -7.87
CA HIS A 136 -3.83 -11.78 -8.25
C HIS A 136 -4.90 -12.06 -7.17
N ARG A 137 -4.65 -11.69 -5.91
CA ARG A 137 -5.59 -11.82 -4.79
C ARG A 137 -6.73 -10.79 -4.83
N TYR A 138 -6.53 -9.64 -5.45
CA TYR A 138 -7.46 -8.53 -5.33
C TYR A 138 -8.55 -8.53 -6.40
N TYR A 139 -8.26 -9.05 -7.60
CA TYR A 139 -9.11 -8.99 -8.80
C TYR A 139 -10.52 -9.63 -8.70
N ALA A 140 -10.76 -10.53 -7.75
CA ALA A 140 -12.04 -11.24 -7.60
C ALA A 140 -12.68 -11.05 -6.21
N SER A 141 -12.18 -10.10 -5.41
CA SER A 141 -12.60 -9.91 -4.03
C SER A 141 -13.51 -8.68 -3.88
N ALA A 142 -14.25 -8.59 -2.77
CA ALA A 142 -14.92 -7.34 -2.36
C ALA A 142 -13.93 -6.14 -2.27
N GLY A 143 -12.64 -6.42 -2.10
CA GLY A 143 -11.56 -5.43 -2.15
C GLY A 143 -11.32 -4.82 -3.52
N ALA A 144 -11.69 -5.47 -4.62
CA ALA A 144 -11.47 -4.96 -5.98
C ALA A 144 -12.21 -3.62 -6.20
N GLN A 145 -13.49 -3.60 -5.81
CA GLN A 145 -14.30 -2.38 -5.92
C GLN A 145 -13.74 -1.28 -5.03
N ALA A 146 -13.31 -1.61 -3.80
CA ALA A 146 -12.77 -0.62 -2.89
C ALA A 146 -11.46 0.01 -3.41
N LEU A 147 -10.62 -0.74 -4.12
CA LEU A 147 -9.42 -0.21 -4.76
C LEU A 147 -9.76 0.64 -5.98
N ASN A 148 -10.72 0.22 -6.80
CA ASN A 148 -11.19 1.02 -7.94
C ASN A 148 -11.79 2.35 -7.49
N ASP A 149 -12.56 2.33 -6.40
CA ASP A 149 -13.19 3.52 -5.81
C ASP A 149 -12.16 4.53 -5.25
N LEU A 150 -10.90 4.13 -5.02
CA LEU A 150 -9.81 5.06 -4.67
C LEU A 150 -9.34 5.89 -5.86
N ASN A 151 -9.75 5.56 -7.09
CA ASN A 151 -9.44 6.30 -8.32
C ASN A 151 -7.96 6.74 -8.45
N PRO A 152 -6.99 5.81 -8.31
CA PRO A 152 -5.58 6.17 -8.31
C PRO A 152 -5.10 6.61 -9.71
N VAL A 153 -4.09 7.49 -9.74
CA VAL A 153 -3.44 7.90 -11.00
C VAL A 153 -2.62 6.75 -11.60
N LEU A 154 -2.10 5.84 -10.75
CA LEU A 154 -1.32 4.68 -11.15
C LEU A 154 -1.48 3.53 -10.16
N GLY A 155 -1.69 2.32 -10.67
CA GLY A 155 -1.59 1.07 -9.92
C GLY A 155 -0.38 0.27 -10.37
N ILE A 156 0.50 -0.08 -9.44
CA ILE A 156 1.65 -0.96 -9.66
C ILE A 156 1.39 -2.30 -8.98
N GLU A 157 1.44 -3.36 -9.77
CA GLU A 157 1.15 -4.71 -9.32
C GLU A 157 2.40 -5.58 -9.34
N LEU A 158 2.66 -6.23 -8.21
CA LEU A 158 3.76 -7.17 -8.03
C LEU A 158 3.16 -8.56 -7.81
N THR A 159 3.47 -9.51 -8.70
CA THR A 159 3.05 -10.89 -8.52
C THR A 159 3.91 -11.88 -9.27
N ALA A 160 4.09 -13.07 -8.70
CA ALA A 160 4.71 -14.22 -9.37
C ALA A 160 3.75 -14.94 -10.32
N THR A 161 2.44 -14.71 -10.20
CA THR A 161 1.40 -15.37 -11.00
C THR A 161 0.57 -14.32 -11.73
N PRO A 162 0.99 -13.85 -12.93
CA PRO A 162 0.33 -12.78 -13.66
C PRO A 162 -0.93 -13.26 -14.40
N LYS A 163 -1.84 -13.90 -13.65
CA LYS A 163 -3.12 -14.43 -14.12
C LYS A 163 -4.17 -14.31 -13.02
N THR A 164 -5.43 -14.19 -13.42
CA THR A 164 -6.55 -14.18 -12.47
C THR A 164 -6.70 -15.55 -11.79
N VAL A 165 -7.25 -15.54 -10.56
CA VAL A 165 -7.63 -16.75 -9.84
C VAL A 165 -9.04 -17.19 -10.23
N GLY A 166 -9.31 -18.51 -10.22
CA GLY A 166 -10.64 -19.09 -10.45
C GLY A 166 -10.67 -20.19 -11.50
N ALA A 167 -11.88 -20.65 -11.83
CA ALA A 167 -12.10 -21.77 -12.76
C ALA A 167 -11.65 -21.48 -14.20
N ASN A 168 -11.66 -20.20 -14.61
CA ASN A 168 -11.22 -19.73 -15.92
C ASN A 168 -10.16 -18.63 -15.76
N PRO A 169 -8.91 -19.00 -15.45
CA PRO A 169 -7.83 -18.03 -15.27
C PRO A 169 -7.55 -17.31 -16.59
N ARG A 170 -7.36 -15.99 -16.51
CA ARG A 170 -7.02 -15.13 -17.63
C ARG A 170 -5.68 -14.46 -17.36
N ASP A 171 -4.83 -14.40 -18.37
CA ASP A 171 -3.55 -13.71 -18.27
C ASP A 171 -3.74 -12.20 -18.14
N PHE A 172 -2.84 -11.56 -17.40
CA PHE A 172 -2.79 -10.11 -17.28
C PHE A 172 -2.25 -9.52 -18.59
N LYS A 173 -2.90 -8.44 -19.06
CA LYS A 173 -2.54 -7.81 -20.34
C LYS A 173 -1.42 -6.76 -20.21
N ASN A 174 -1.30 -6.11 -19.05
CA ASN A 174 -0.41 -4.96 -18.83
C ASN A 174 0.88 -5.36 -18.09
N ILE A 175 1.59 -6.37 -18.60
CA ILE A 175 2.85 -6.81 -17.98
C ILE A 175 3.99 -5.97 -18.56
N ILE A 176 4.53 -5.04 -17.75
CA ILE A 176 5.64 -4.16 -18.16
C ILE A 176 7.02 -4.79 -17.94
N TYR A 177 7.13 -5.75 -17.03
CA TYR A 177 8.36 -6.47 -16.73
C TYR A 177 8.03 -7.90 -16.29
N HIS A 178 8.73 -8.88 -16.85
CA HIS A 178 8.51 -10.29 -16.54
C HIS A 178 9.85 -10.99 -16.26
N TYR A 179 9.99 -11.49 -15.04
CA TYR A 179 11.17 -12.22 -14.57
C TYR A 179 10.77 -13.58 -13.99
N PRO A 180 10.61 -14.61 -14.84
CA PRO A 180 10.11 -15.90 -14.41
C PRO A 180 11.15 -16.68 -13.58
N LEU A 181 10.68 -17.62 -12.76
CA LEU A 181 11.54 -18.50 -11.96
C LEU A 181 12.60 -19.23 -12.79
N SER A 182 12.26 -19.64 -14.02
CA SER A 182 13.19 -20.30 -14.94
C SER A 182 14.39 -19.41 -15.29
N ARG A 183 14.18 -18.09 -15.42
CA ARG A 183 15.25 -17.12 -15.63
C ARG A 183 16.03 -16.89 -14.33
N ALA A 184 15.33 -16.76 -13.20
CA ALA A 184 15.97 -16.61 -11.89
C ALA A 184 16.90 -17.78 -11.51
N LEU A 185 16.55 -19.01 -11.92
CA LEU A 185 17.39 -20.20 -11.78
C LEU A 185 18.61 -20.18 -12.70
N LYS A 186 18.43 -19.80 -13.97
CA LYS A 186 19.54 -19.68 -14.94
C LYS A 186 20.55 -18.60 -14.52
N ASP A 187 20.07 -17.50 -13.97
CA ASP A 187 20.89 -16.37 -13.53
C ASP A 187 21.50 -16.61 -12.13
N GLY A 188 21.16 -17.73 -11.46
CA GLY A 188 21.75 -18.13 -10.19
C GLY A 188 21.25 -17.38 -8.95
N TYR A 189 20.16 -16.60 -9.07
CA TYR A 189 19.59 -15.85 -7.94
C TYR A 189 18.67 -16.67 -7.04
N VAL A 190 18.26 -17.87 -7.49
CA VAL A 190 17.41 -18.78 -6.73
C VAL A 190 18.12 -20.12 -6.56
N LYS A 191 18.01 -20.70 -5.37
CA LYS A 191 18.54 -22.04 -5.09
C LYS A 191 17.85 -23.07 -5.98
N ILE A 192 18.63 -23.99 -6.53
CA ILE A 192 18.10 -25.13 -7.29
C ILE A 192 17.44 -26.09 -6.28
N PRO A 193 16.14 -26.39 -6.41
CA PRO A 193 15.49 -27.35 -5.53
C PRO A 193 16.05 -28.76 -5.84
N ALA A 194 16.58 -29.43 -4.82
CA ALA A 194 16.95 -30.84 -4.89
C ALA A 194 15.80 -31.68 -4.36
N VAL A 195 15.27 -32.58 -5.18
CA VAL A 195 14.27 -33.57 -4.76
C VAL A 195 15.00 -34.89 -4.52
N ALA A 196 15.12 -35.30 -3.26
CA ALA A 196 15.59 -36.63 -2.92
C ALA A 196 14.39 -37.58 -2.92
N THR A 197 14.40 -38.57 -3.82
CA THR A 197 13.46 -39.69 -3.77
C THR A 197 14.12 -40.87 -3.06
N ARG A 198 13.35 -41.57 -2.21
CA ARG A 198 13.82 -42.82 -1.59
C ARG A 198 13.80 -43.90 -2.67
N LYS A 199 14.89 -44.66 -2.81
CA LYS A 199 14.90 -45.87 -3.62
C LYS A 199 14.03 -46.91 -2.89
N ASP A 200 13.08 -47.52 -3.60
CA ASP A 200 12.22 -48.58 -3.08
C ASP A 200 13.05 -49.78 -2.59
#